data_AF-A0A6A7KQE6-F1
#
_entry.id   AF-A0A6A7KQE6-F1
#
_cell.length_a   1.000
_cell.length_b   1.000
_cell.length_c   1.000
_cell.angle_alpha   90.00
_cell.angle_beta   90.00
_cell.angle_gamma   90.00
#
_symmetry.space_group_name_H-M   'P 1'
#
loop_
_entity.id
_entity.type
_entity.pdbx_description
1 polymer ?
#
loop_
_entity_poly.entity_id
_entity_poly.type
_entity_poly.pdbx_seq_one_letter_code
_entity_poly.pdbx_strand_id
1 'polypeptide(L)'
;MIALFPSEEIRPQNGLYIPRSAKAVQQRYGFVSTPDFSRPLEELDREGYKFAHGQFEHDGKEILIGEFGFFSDGISVTCLDTALSDLVWNDLLAWAQNTLGMRAFIREPRRYYRSQVVVEFDQKLAGLVANFAAIATIVQNAMTETVAHRQPIDLFSIAFGMDVTKIPGLTPVPFTLERKVGAPFEFERFFSQASLPTRVHIEALRAIEASLSTT
;
A
#
# COMPACT_ATOMS: atom_id res chain seq x y z
N MET A 1 0.02 -4.61 -3.16
CA MET A 1 -1.17 -5.40 -3.52
C MET A 1 -1.31 -6.52 -2.50
N ILE A 2 -2.54 -6.87 -2.11
CA ILE A 2 -2.85 -7.96 -1.19
C ILE A 2 -3.93 -8.82 -1.84
N ALA A 3 -3.71 -10.12 -1.93
CA ALA A 3 -4.70 -11.10 -2.36
C ALA A 3 -5.15 -11.90 -1.14
N LEU A 4 -6.43 -11.76 -0.76
CA LEU A 4 -6.99 -12.50 0.38
C LEU A 4 -7.74 -13.74 -0.11
N PHE A 5 -7.47 -14.87 0.54
CA PHE A 5 -8.12 -16.14 0.27
C PHE A 5 -8.02 -17.08 1.48
N PRO A 6 -9.02 -17.95 1.69
CA PRO A 6 -8.89 -19.03 2.68
C PRO A 6 -7.71 -19.94 2.33
N SER A 7 -6.92 -20.35 3.33
CA SER A 7 -5.76 -21.23 3.13
C SER A 7 -6.09 -22.52 2.38
N GLU A 8 -7.35 -22.97 2.42
CA GLU A 8 -7.82 -24.16 1.71
C GLU A 8 -7.76 -24.01 0.19
N GLU A 9 -7.88 -22.79 -0.35
CA GLU A 9 -7.82 -22.51 -1.79
C GLU A 9 -6.46 -22.85 -2.39
N ILE A 10 -5.38 -22.66 -1.62
CA ILE A 10 -4.01 -22.97 -2.04
C ILE A 10 -3.49 -24.15 -1.23
N ARG A 11 -3.65 -25.36 -1.77
CA ARG A 11 -3.09 -26.57 -1.15
C ARG A 11 -2.08 -27.27 -2.07
N PRO A 12 -0.93 -27.69 -1.54
CA PRO A 12 -0.02 -28.58 -2.25
C PRO A 12 -0.70 -29.94 -2.44
N GLN A 13 -0.55 -30.56 -3.61
CA GLN A 13 -1.14 -31.88 -3.85
C GLN A 13 -0.50 -32.99 -2.99
N ASN A 14 0.79 -32.84 -2.65
CA ASN A 14 1.59 -33.85 -1.93
C ASN A 14 2.18 -33.36 -0.60
N GLY A 15 1.56 -32.35 0.02
CA GLY A 15 2.12 -31.64 1.17
C GLY A 15 3.26 -30.68 0.78
N LEU A 16 3.54 -29.69 1.63
CA LEU A 16 4.56 -28.67 1.37
C LEU A 16 5.47 -28.57 2.59
N TYR A 17 6.78 -28.79 2.37
CA TYR A 17 7.77 -28.50 3.41
C TYR A 17 8.16 -27.03 3.33
N ILE A 18 7.68 -26.24 4.29
CA ILE A 18 7.76 -24.77 4.27
C ILE A 18 9.20 -24.24 4.13
N PRO A 19 10.21 -24.71 4.90
CA PRO A 19 11.57 -24.21 4.76
C PRO A 19 12.18 -24.42 3.37
N ARG A 20 11.91 -25.58 2.73
CA ARG A 20 12.35 -25.85 1.36
C ARG A 20 11.65 -24.95 0.34
N SER A 21 10.37 -24.70 0.55
CA SER A 21 9.55 -23.88 -0.35
C SER A 21 9.96 -22.41 -0.27
N ALA A 22 10.20 -21.91 0.94
CA ALA A 22 10.76 -20.58 1.15
C ALA A 22 12.14 -20.41 0.50
N LYS A 23 13.01 -21.42 0.60
CA LYS A 23 14.30 -21.41 -0.11
C LYS A 23 14.13 -21.38 -1.63
N ALA A 24 13.15 -22.10 -2.17
CA ALA A 24 12.86 -22.08 -3.61
C ALA A 24 12.37 -20.69 -4.07
N VAL A 25 11.51 -20.03 -3.28
CA VAL A 25 11.08 -18.64 -3.51
C VAL A 25 12.26 -17.68 -3.47
N GLN A 26 13.13 -17.81 -2.45
CA GLN A 26 14.35 -17.00 -2.35
C GLN A 26 15.23 -17.17 -3.60
N GLN A 27 15.46 -18.40 -4.04
CA GLN A 27 16.29 -18.67 -5.22
C GLN A 27 15.68 -18.12 -6.51
N ARG A 28 14.36 -18.16 -6.66
CA ARG A 28 13.67 -17.64 -7.85
C ARG A 28 13.81 -16.12 -7.97
N TYR A 29 13.57 -15.40 -6.88
CA TYR A 29 13.47 -13.94 -6.90
C TYR A 29 14.69 -13.23 -6.30
N GLY A 30 15.73 -13.97 -5.90
CA GLY A 30 16.95 -13.40 -5.36
C GLY A 30 16.77 -12.58 -4.08
N PHE A 31 15.77 -12.90 -3.24
CA PHE A 31 15.48 -12.13 -2.03
C PHE A 31 16.69 -12.09 -1.08
N VAL A 32 17.09 -10.88 -0.68
CA VAL A 32 18.14 -10.66 0.31
C VAL A 32 17.68 -11.06 1.71
N SER A 33 16.46 -10.67 2.08
CA SER A 33 15.87 -11.00 3.37
C SER A 33 14.82 -12.10 3.21
N THR A 34 14.86 -13.10 4.09
CA THR A 34 13.95 -14.25 4.09
C THR A 34 13.42 -14.55 5.50
N PRO A 35 12.37 -15.37 5.65
CA PRO A 35 11.88 -15.77 6.96
C PRO A 35 12.97 -16.45 7.78
N ASP A 36 13.08 -16.06 9.05
CA ASP A 36 14.00 -16.68 9.99
C ASP A 36 13.36 -17.92 10.63
N PHE A 37 13.65 -19.09 10.08
CA PHE A 37 13.16 -20.37 10.57
C PHE A 37 13.82 -20.85 11.88
N SER A 38 14.71 -20.05 12.48
CA SER A 38 15.19 -20.32 13.84
C SER A 38 14.22 -19.83 14.93
N ARG A 39 13.26 -18.96 14.57
CA ARG A 39 12.19 -18.49 15.46
C ARG A 39 11.10 -19.56 15.64
N PRO A 40 10.30 -19.50 16.72
CA PRO A 40 9.13 -20.35 16.90
C PRO A 40 8.16 -20.26 15.72
N LEU A 41 7.62 -21.40 15.29
CA LEU A 41 6.71 -21.45 14.13
C LEU A 41 5.43 -20.65 14.37
N GLU A 42 4.92 -20.63 15.60
CA GLU A 42 3.73 -19.88 15.98
C GLU A 42 3.89 -18.37 15.78
N GLU A 43 5.13 -17.88 15.94
CA GLU A 43 5.47 -16.48 15.72
C GLU A 43 5.50 -16.15 14.21
N LEU A 44 6.08 -17.04 13.41
CA LEU A 44 6.10 -16.94 11.95
C LEU A 44 4.69 -17.03 11.34
N ASP A 45 3.85 -17.93 11.86
CA ASP A 45 2.47 -18.08 11.40
C ASP A 45 1.61 -16.83 11.69
N ARG A 46 1.91 -16.14 12.79
CA ARG A 46 1.24 -14.87 13.15
C ARG A 46 1.76 -13.69 12.33
N GLU A 47 3.06 -13.60 12.10
CA GLU A 47 3.70 -12.45 11.44
C GLU A 47 3.77 -12.58 9.92
N GLY A 48 3.54 -13.78 9.40
CA GLY A 48 3.70 -14.15 8.01
C GLY A 48 5.16 -14.47 7.64
N TYR A 49 5.30 -15.27 6.58
CA TYR A 49 6.57 -15.59 5.96
C TYR A 49 6.95 -14.45 5.01
N LYS A 50 7.76 -13.50 5.51
CA LYS A 50 8.16 -12.29 4.79
C LYS A 50 9.51 -12.43 4.10
N PHE A 51 9.56 -11.93 2.88
CA PHE A 51 10.73 -11.80 2.03
C PHE A 51 10.86 -10.32 1.64
N ALA A 52 12.08 -9.82 1.51
CA ALA A 52 12.30 -8.43 1.11
C ALA A 52 13.52 -8.27 0.22
N HIS A 53 13.49 -7.21 -0.60
CA HIS A 53 14.54 -6.84 -1.54
C HIS A 53 14.86 -7.99 -2.50
N GLY A 54 13.91 -8.31 -3.38
CA GLY A 54 14.06 -9.27 -4.46
C GLY A 54 13.92 -8.60 -5.83
N GLN A 55 14.03 -9.41 -6.88
CA GLN A 55 13.92 -8.99 -8.26
C GLN A 55 13.24 -10.06 -9.12
N PHE A 56 12.64 -9.61 -10.20
CA PHE A 56 11.94 -10.44 -11.18
C PHE A 56 12.12 -9.83 -12.57
N GLU A 57 12.47 -10.64 -13.56
CA GLU A 57 12.55 -10.17 -14.95
C GLU A 57 11.24 -10.46 -15.69
N HIS A 58 10.66 -9.44 -16.33
CA HIS A 58 9.47 -9.57 -17.16
C HIS A 58 9.64 -8.74 -18.43
N ASP A 59 9.47 -9.36 -19.60
CA ASP A 59 9.63 -8.71 -20.92
C ASP A 59 10.95 -7.94 -21.06
N GLY A 60 12.05 -8.51 -20.56
CA GLY A 60 13.39 -7.92 -20.61
C GLY A 60 13.58 -6.70 -19.69
N LYS A 61 12.67 -6.47 -18.74
CA LYS A 61 12.77 -5.43 -17.72
C LYS A 61 12.88 -6.04 -16.34
N GLU A 62 13.78 -5.50 -15.54
CA GLU A 62 13.90 -5.84 -14.13
C GLU A 62 12.82 -5.12 -13.31
N ILE A 63 12.11 -5.90 -12.51
CA ILE A 63 11.09 -5.46 -11.55
C ILE A 63 11.64 -5.70 -10.15
N LEU A 64 11.76 -4.63 -9.37
CA LEU A 64 12.19 -4.73 -7.97
C LEU A 64 11.00 -5.04 -7.06
N ILE A 65 11.18 -6.07 -6.25
CA ILE A 65 10.22 -6.50 -5.24
C ILE A 65 10.70 -5.96 -3.89
N GLY A 66 9.97 -4.98 -3.35
CA GLY A 66 10.28 -4.39 -2.05
C GLY A 66 10.01 -5.37 -0.92
N GLU A 67 8.79 -5.91 -0.87
CA GLU A 67 8.37 -6.89 0.13
C GLU A 67 7.41 -7.90 -0.51
N PHE A 68 7.50 -9.14 -0.04
CA PHE A 68 6.63 -10.22 -0.40
C PHE A 68 6.30 -11.07 0.83
N GLY A 69 5.03 -11.29 1.13
CA GLY A 69 4.61 -11.96 2.36
C GLY A 69 3.55 -13.03 2.12
N PHE A 70 3.72 -14.20 2.74
CA PHE A 70 2.67 -15.20 2.86
C PHE A 70 2.08 -15.21 4.26
N PHE A 71 0.77 -15.15 4.34
CA PHE A 71 -0.01 -15.18 5.57
C PHE A 71 -1.02 -16.32 5.52
N SER A 72 -1.65 -16.63 6.65
CA SER A 72 -2.67 -17.68 6.73
C SER A 72 -3.94 -17.36 5.94
N ASP A 73 -4.19 -16.09 5.65
CA ASP A 73 -5.39 -15.56 4.99
C ASP A 73 -5.12 -14.89 3.63
N GLY A 74 -3.87 -14.93 3.16
CA GLY A 74 -3.53 -14.30 1.90
C GLY A 74 -2.05 -14.10 1.65
N ILE A 75 -1.77 -13.36 0.58
CA ILE A 75 -0.42 -13.00 0.15
C ILE A 75 -0.36 -11.50 -0.11
N SER A 76 0.74 -10.88 0.30
CA SER A 76 1.07 -9.50 -0.02
C SER A 76 2.25 -9.42 -0.99
N VAL A 77 2.18 -8.48 -1.93
CA VAL A 77 3.27 -8.13 -2.85
C VAL A 77 3.39 -6.62 -2.89
N THR A 78 4.59 -6.10 -2.66
CA THR A 78 4.90 -4.67 -2.70
C THR A 78 6.02 -4.42 -3.70
N CYS A 79 5.69 -3.69 -4.77
CA CYS A 79 6.64 -3.18 -5.77
C CYS A 79 6.55 -1.65 -5.82
N LEU A 80 7.28 -1.03 -6.75
CA LEU A 80 7.23 0.42 -6.99
C LEU A 80 5.81 0.92 -7.29
N ASP A 81 5.03 0.15 -8.04
CA ASP A 81 3.62 0.39 -8.26
C ASP A 81 2.80 -0.89 -8.13
N THR A 82 1.48 -0.73 -8.08
CA THR A 82 0.57 -1.86 -7.92
C THR A 82 0.48 -2.76 -9.16
N ALA A 83 0.73 -2.24 -10.37
CA ALA A 83 0.66 -3.03 -11.60
C ALA A 83 1.86 -4.00 -11.69
N LEU A 84 3.05 -3.55 -11.31
CA LEU A 84 4.22 -4.42 -11.16
C LEU A 84 3.98 -5.50 -10.09
N SER A 85 3.27 -5.15 -9.03
CA SER A 85 2.89 -6.12 -7.99
C SER A 85 1.97 -7.22 -8.55
N ASP A 86 1.07 -6.89 -9.49
CA ASP A 86 0.23 -7.88 -10.17
C ASP A 86 1.03 -8.81 -11.10
N LEU A 87 2.06 -8.30 -11.77
CA LEU A 87 2.94 -9.11 -12.61
C LEU A 87 3.69 -10.17 -11.79
N VAL A 88 4.30 -9.74 -10.67
CA VAL A 88 5.00 -10.63 -9.74
C VAL A 88 4.05 -11.68 -9.15
N TRP A 89 2.84 -11.26 -8.79
CA TRP A 89 1.80 -12.17 -8.29
C TRP A 89 1.42 -13.25 -9.30
N ASN A 90 1.13 -12.85 -10.54
CA ASN A 90 0.73 -13.80 -11.59
C ASN A 90 1.87 -14.78 -11.91
N ASP A 91 3.11 -14.29 -11.97
CA ASP A 91 4.30 -15.11 -12.17
C ASP A 91 4.49 -16.13 -11.03
N LEU A 92 4.38 -15.69 -9.78
CA LEU A 92 4.50 -16.55 -8.60
C LEU A 92 3.48 -17.68 -8.64
N LEU A 93 2.21 -17.37 -8.93
CA LEU A 93 1.16 -18.39 -8.96
C LEU A 93 1.44 -19.44 -10.04
N ALA A 94 1.78 -18.99 -11.25
CA ALA A 94 2.11 -19.89 -12.34
C ALA A 94 3.33 -20.76 -11.99
N TRP A 95 4.37 -20.16 -11.41
CA TRP A 95 5.56 -20.88 -10.99
C TRP A 95 5.30 -21.88 -9.86
N ALA A 96 4.53 -21.49 -8.84
CA ALA A 96 4.21 -22.32 -7.69
C ALA A 96 3.37 -23.53 -8.08
N GLN A 97 2.43 -23.38 -9.02
CA GLN A 97 1.67 -24.50 -9.57
C GLN A 97 2.60 -25.52 -10.27
N ASN A 98 3.51 -25.03 -11.11
CA ASN A 98 4.40 -25.88 -11.91
C ASN A 98 5.54 -26.51 -11.09
N THR A 99 6.05 -25.81 -10.07
CA THR A 99 7.28 -26.20 -9.36
C THR A 99 7.01 -26.78 -7.97
N LEU A 100 6.02 -26.24 -7.27
CA LEU A 100 5.68 -26.64 -5.90
C LEU A 100 4.46 -27.56 -5.85
N GLY A 101 3.83 -27.85 -6.99
CA GLY A 101 2.65 -28.70 -7.07
C GLY A 101 1.43 -28.09 -6.38
N MET A 102 1.36 -26.75 -6.33
CA MET A 102 0.20 -26.04 -5.81
C MET A 102 -0.97 -26.22 -6.77
N ARG A 103 -2.17 -26.47 -6.23
CA ARG A 103 -3.38 -26.47 -7.06
C ARG A 103 -3.73 -25.06 -7.53
N ALA A 104 -4.41 -24.96 -8.67
CA ALA A 104 -5.06 -23.73 -9.08
C ALA A 104 -6.20 -23.36 -8.12
N PHE A 105 -6.45 -22.06 -7.98
CA PHE A 105 -7.60 -21.56 -7.24
C PHE A 105 -8.91 -22.09 -7.82
N ILE A 106 -9.86 -22.46 -6.95
CA ILE A 106 -11.23 -22.74 -7.40
C ILE A 106 -11.95 -21.42 -7.66
N ARG A 107 -11.68 -20.43 -6.82
CA ARG A 107 -12.19 -19.06 -6.94
C ARG A 107 -11.03 -18.09 -6.95
N GLU A 108 -10.98 -17.26 -7.99
CA GLU A 108 -9.98 -16.20 -8.09
C GLU A 108 -10.01 -15.32 -6.82
N PRO A 109 -8.86 -15.13 -6.15
CA PRO A 109 -8.81 -14.36 -4.92
C PRO A 109 -9.10 -12.89 -5.21
N ARG A 110 -9.83 -12.26 -4.28
CA ARG A 110 -10.07 -10.82 -4.38
C ARG A 110 -8.77 -10.08 -4.06
N ARG A 111 -8.38 -9.19 -4.98
CA ARG A 111 -7.21 -8.33 -4.83
C ARG A 111 -7.59 -6.98 -4.25
N TYR A 112 -6.78 -6.53 -3.31
CA TYR A 112 -6.85 -5.24 -2.67
C TYR A 112 -5.56 -4.49 -2.92
N TYR A 113 -5.68 -3.18 -3.08
CA TYR A 113 -4.56 -2.33 -3.41
C TYR A 113 -4.32 -1.35 -2.29
N ARG A 114 -3.04 -1.03 -2.09
CA ARG A 114 -2.59 0.06 -1.26
C ARG A 114 -1.53 0.78 -2.08
N SER A 115 -1.81 2.02 -2.45
CA SER A 115 -0.88 2.88 -3.16
C SER A 115 -0.44 3.99 -2.22
N GLN A 116 0.85 4.31 -2.25
CA GLN A 116 1.43 5.44 -1.53
C GLN A 116 2.27 6.25 -2.50
N VAL A 117 2.04 7.56 -2.56
CA VAL A 117 2.75 8.48 -3.46
C VAL A 117 3.07 9.78 -2.74
N VAL A 118 4.13 10.45 -3.16
CA VAL A 118 4.37 11.85 -2.79
C VAL A 118 3.92 12.68 -3.98
N VAL A 119 3.04 13.64 -3.73
CA VAL A 119 2.50 14.55 -4.73
C VAL A 119 2.79 15.98 -4.33
N GLU A 120 2.99 16.84 -5.31
CA GLU A 120 3.09 18.28 -5.14
C GLU A 120 2.04 18.91 -6.04
N PHE A 121 1.19 19.78 -5.48
CA PHE A 121 0.13 20.45 -6.21
C PHE A 121 0.59 21.84 -6.67
N ASP A 122 0.15 22.28 -7.84
CA ASP A 122 0.41 23.62 -8.35
C ASP A 122 -0.43 24.69 -7.63
N GLN A 123 -1.54 24.27 -7.00
CA GLN A 123 -2.50 25.12 -6.33
C GLN A 123 -2.66 24.76 -4.86
N LYS A 124 -3.04 25.75 -4.04
CA LYS A 124 -3.28 25.60 -2.61
C LYS A 124 -4.48 24.68 -2.36
N LEU A 125 -4.26 23.51 -1.77
CA LEU A 125 -5.34 22.56 -1.45
C LEU A 125 -6.40 23.13 -0.49
N ALA A 126 -6.02 24.15 0.29
CA ALA A 126 -6.94 24.90 1.14
C ALA A 126 -8.18 25.44 0.38
N GLY A 127 -8.07 25.66 -0.94
CA GLY A 127 -9.19 26.05 -1.81
C GLY A 127 -10.35 25.05 -1.86
N LEU A 128 -10.12 23.78 -1.49
CA LEU A 128 -11.19 22.76 -1.43
C LEU A 128 -12.17 22.98 -0.27
N VAL A 129 -11.76 23.71 0.78
CA VAL A 129 -12.56 23.90 1.98
C VAL A 129 -13.20 25.28 1.93
N ALA A 130 -14.52 25.31 1.75
CA ALA A 130 -15.28 26.55 1.81
C ALA A 130 -15.04 27.27 3.15
N ASN A 131 -14.80 28.57 3.10
CA ASN A 131 -14.49 29.43 4.25
C ASN A 131 -13.20 29.04 5.01
N PHE A 132 -12.27 28.33 4.38
CA PHE A 132 -11.01 27.93 5.02
C PHE A 132 -10.29 29.09 5.72
N ALA A 133 -10.16 30.25 5.05
CA ALA A 133 -9.48 31.41 5.61
C ALA A 133 -10.10 31.92 6.93
N ALA A 134 -11.43 31.88 7.04
CA ALA A 134 -12.13 32.26 8.26
C ALA A 134 -11.86 31.24 9.39
N ILE A 135 -11.92 29.95 9.08
CA ILE A 135 -11.60 28.88 10.03
C ILE A 135 -10.15 28.97 10.50
N ALA A 136 -9.20 29.14 9.58
CA ALA A 136 -7.78 29.29 9.87
C ALA A 136 -7.51 30.49 10.78
N THR A 137 -8.22 31.61 10.58
CA THR A 137 -8.11 32.81 11.44
C THR A 137 -8.60 32.53 12.86
N ILE A 138 -9.74 31.85 13.03
CA ILE A 138 -10.27 31.48 14.35
C ILE A 138 -9.26 30.62 15.11
N VAL A 139 -8.74 29.58 14.46
CA VAL A 139 -7.74 28.68 15.07
C VAL A 139 -6.44 29.43 15.35
N GLN A 140 -6.00 30.31 14.45
CA GLN A 140 -4.76 31.07 14.63
C GLN A 140 -4.85 32.01 15.84
N ASN A 141 -5.98 32.67 16.03
CA ASN A 141 -6.20 33.54 17.19
C ASN A 141 -6.17 32.72 18.50
N ALA A 142 -6.89 31.60 18.55
CA ALA A 142 -6.90 30.72 19.71
C ALA A 142 -5.51 30.14 20.04
N MET A 143 -4.73 29.79 19.00
CA MET A 143 -3.35 29.30 19.18
C MET A 143 -2.40 30.41 19.64
N THR A 144 -2.56 31.64 19.14
CA THR A 144 -1.68 32.77 19.52
C THR A 144 -1.84 33.13 21.00
N GLU A 145 -3.05 32.95 21.55
CA GLU A 145 -3.29 33.12 22.99
C GLU A 145 -2.58 32.06 23.84
N THR A 146 -2.36 30.86 23.28
CA THR A 146 -1.78 29.72 23.99
C THR A 146 -0.26 29.62 23.78
N VAL A 147 0.21 29.97 22.58
CA VAL A 147 1.58 29.87 22.14
C VAL A 147 2.01 31.28 21.74
N ALA A 148 2.99 31.85 22.45
CA ALA A 148 3.45 33.23 22.27
C ALA A 148 4.10 33.54 20.90
N HIS A 149 3.90 32.69 19.89
CA HIS A 149 4.46 32.80 18.56
C HIS A 149 3.33 32.62 17.55
N ARG A 150 3.05 33.67 16.78
CA ARG A 150 2.05 33.63 15.72
C ARG A 150 2.66 32.96 14.49
N GLN A 151 2.18 31.77 14.16
CA GLN A 151 2.54 31.06 12.92
C GLN A 151 1.33 31.03 11.97
N PRO A 152 1.53 31.12 10.65
CA PRO A 152 0.44 30.95 9.69
C PRO A 152 -0.11 29.52 9.80
N ILE A 153 -1.44 29.41 9.89
CA ILE A 153 -2.15 28.13 9.83
C ILE A 153 -2.53 27.88 8.37
N ASP A 154 -2.26 26.67 7.90
CA ASP A 154 -2.62 26.21 6.56
C ASP A 154 -3.16 24.77 6.68
N LEU A 155 -3.76 24.26 5.61
CA LEU A 155 -4.35 22.94 5.56
C LEU A 155 -3.26 21.89 5.76
N PHE A 156 -3.39 21.05 6.79
CA PHE A 156 -2.39 20.03 7.12
C PHE A 156 -2.73 18.65 6.56
N SER A 157 -4.01 18.27 6.59
CA SER A 157 -4.45 16.96 6.12
C SER A 157 -5.89 16.96 5.61
N ILE A 158 -6.16 16.10 4.62
CA ILE A 158 -7.49 15.70 4.17
C ILE A 158 -7.57 14.18 4.26
N ALA A 159 -8.68 13.64 4.78
CA ALA A 159 -8.91 12.21 4.85
C ALA A 159 -10.35 11.85 4.42
N PHE A 160 -10.48 10.83 3.60
CA PHE A 160 -11.75 10.22 3.22
C PHE A 160 -11.76 8.74 3.60
N GLY A 161 -12.65 8.38 4.50
CA GLY A 161 -12.84 7.00 4.97
C GLY A 161 -14.07 6.33 4.34
N MET A 162 -14.06 5.00 4.37
CA MET A 162 -15.24 4.19 4.05
C MET A 162 -15.92 3.76 5.36
N ASP A 163 -17.25 3.62 5.32
CA ASP A 163 -18.02 3.04 6.41
C ASP A 163 -17.76 1.53 6.51
N VAL A 164 -16.81 1.15 7.37
CA VAL A 164 -16.36 -0.25 7.54
C VAL A 164 -17.44 -1.16 8.11
N THR A 165 -18.48 -0.61 8.75
CA THR A 165 -19.61 -1.42 9.27
C THR A 165 -20.38 -2.12 8.15
N LYS A 166 -20.28 -1.60 6.92
CA LYS A 166 -20.92 -2.13 5.71
C LYS A 166 -20.02 -3.06 4.90
N ILE A 167 -18.75 -3.23 5.31
CA ILE A 167 -17.75 -4.02 4.58
C ILE A 167 -17.02 -4.94 5.57
N PRO A 168 -17.70 -5.97 6.10
CA PRO A 168 -17.11 -6.88 7.08
C PRO A 168 -15.90 -7.61 6.48
N GLY A 169 -14.84 -7.77 7.28
CA GLY A 169 -13.62 -8.47 6.89
C GLY A 169 -12.65 -7.67 6.02
N LEU A 170 -12.93 -6.38 5.77
CA LEU A 170 -12.01 -5.48 5.09
C LEU A 170 -11.75 -4.24 5.93
N THR A 171 -10.48 -3.88 6.09
CA THR A 171 -10.07 -2.60 6.69
C THR A 171 -9.35 -1.78 5.63
N PRO A 172 -10.09 -1.10 4.74
CA PRO A 172 -9.47 -0.30 3.70
C PRO A 172 -8.72 0.87 4.34
N VAL A 173 -7.50 1.12 3.84
CA VAL A 173 -6.78 2.35 4.15
C VAL A 173 -7.58 3.52 3.57
N PRO A 174 -7.90 4.55 4.38
CA PRO A 174 -8.58 5.74 3.87
C PRO A 174 -7.73 6.42 2.80
N PHE A 175 -8.38 7.16 1.89
CA PHE A 175 -7.64 8.11 1.07
C PHE A 175 -7.17 9.23 1.98
N THR A 176 -5.88 9.50 2.06
CA THR A 176 -5.34 10.64 2.81
C THR A 176 -4.40 11.48 1.97
N LEU A 177 -4.39 12.78 2.26
CA LEU A 177 -3.37 13.74 1.86
C LEU A 177 -2.87 14.36 3.16
N GLU A 178 -1.59 14.22 3.44
CA GLU A 178 -0.95 14.72 4.66
C GLU A 178 0.29 15.51 4.28
N ARG A 179 0.47 16.71 4.83
CA ARG A 179 1.67 17.51 4.53
C ARG A 179 2.92 16.68 4.82
N LYS A 180 3.85 16.69 3.88
CA LYS A 180 5.10 15.94 4.03
C LYS A 180 5.88 16.52 5.21
N VAL A 181 6.21 15.68 6.19
CA VAL A 181 7.00 16.08 7.36
C VAL A 181 8.30 16.75 6.92
N GLY A 182 8.58 17.92 7.50
CA GLY A 182 9.77 18.71 7.21
C GLY A 182 9.73 19.53 5.92
N ALA A 183 8.66 19.44 5.12
CA ALA A 183 8.47 20.32 3.97
C ALA A 183 7.86 21.68 4.42
N PRO A 184 8.43 22.82 4.03
CA PRO A 184 7.81 24.12 4.21
C PRO A 184 6.42 24.20 3.55
N PHE A 185 5.50 24.97 4.14
CA PHE A 185 4.12 25.10 3.65
C PHE A 185 4.01 25.82 2.30
N GLU A 186 5.08 26.48 1.85
CA GLU A 186 5.18 27.05 0.50
C GLU A 186 5.16 25.96 -0.58
N PHE A 187 5.67 24.77 -0.27
CA PHE A 187 5.57 23.59 -1.11
C PHE A 187 4.26 22.89 -0.76
N GLU A 188 3.31 22.86 -1.71
CA GLU A 188 2.05 22.11 -1.60
C GLU A 188 2.32 20.61 -1.78
N ARG A 189 3.22 20.08 -0.94
CA ARG A 189 3.76 18.73 -1.03
C ARG A 189 3.16 17.84 0.04
N PHE A 190 2.50 16.79 -0.41
CA PHE A 190 1.74 15.88 0.43
C PHE A 190 2.22 14.44 0.23
N PHE A 191 2.25 13.70 1.32
CA PHE A 191 2.19 12.25 1.27
C PHE A 191 0.74 11.84 1.09
N SER A 192 0.48 10.98 0.11
CA SER A 192 -0.85 10.46 -0.16
C SER A 192 -0.87 8.95 -0.11
N GLN A 193 -1.89 8.38 0.51
CA GLN A 193 -2.16 6.95 0.48
C GLN A 193 -3.63 6.69 0.16
N ALA A 194 -3.90 5.58 -0.50
CA ALA A 194 -5.26 5.18 -0.83
C ALA A 194 -5.37 3.67 -1.04
N SER A 195 -6.57 3.13 -0.81
CA SER A 195 -6.95 1.75 -1.17
C SER A 195 -7.27 1.60 -2.67
N LEU A 196 -6.38 2.10 -3.53
CA LEU A 196 -6.56 2.16 -4.98
C LEU A 196 -5.32 1.63 -5.71
N PRO A 197 -5.46 1.11 -6.96
CA PRO A 197 -4.32 0.93 -7.85
C PRO A 197 -3.59 2.25 -8.08
N THR A 198 -2.26 2.22 -8.20
CA THR A 198 -1.42 3.42 -8.32
C THR A 198 -1.85 4.34 -9.47
N ARG A 199 -2.21 3.77 -10.64
CA ARG A 199 -2.71 4.55 -11.77
C ARG A 199 -3.99 5.32 -11.43
N VAL A 200 -4.97 4.64 -10.84
CA VAL A 200 -6.26 5.23 -10.45
C VAL A 200 -6.07 6.27 -9.35
N HIS A 201 -5.15 6.02 -8.43
CA HIS A 201 -4.78 6.98 -7.39
C HIS A 201 -4.21 8.27 -7.98
N ILE A 202 -3.28 8.18 -8.94
CA ILE A 202 -2.72 9.34 -9.64
C ILE A 202 -3.80 10.09 -10.42
N GLU A 203 -4.71 9.39 -11.08
CA GLU A 203 -5.85 9.99 -11.78
C GLU A 203 -6.77 10.77 -10.83
N ALA A 204 -7.06 10.21 -9.65
CA ALA A 204 -7.84 10.90 -8.62
C ALA A 204 -7.14 12.18 -8.13
N LEU A 205 -5.82 12.13 -7.90
CA LEU A 205 -5.04 13.30 -7.49
C LEU A 205 -5.07 14.41 -8.55
N ARG A 206 -4.93 14.07 -9.84
CA ARG A 206 -5.06 15.03 -10.95
C ARG A 206 -6.46 15.63 -11.05
N ALA A 207 -7.50 14.83 -10.82
CA ALA A 207 -8.87 15.33 -10.82
C ALA A 207 -9.13 16.29 -9.65
N ILE A 208 -8.56 16.01 -8.47
CA ILE A 208 -8.60 16.92 -7.31
C ILE A 208 -7.91 18.24 -7.66
N GLU A 209 -6.72 18.19 -8.25
CA GLU A 209 -5.99 19.40 -8.68
C GLU A 209 -6.79 20.23 -9.70
N ALA A 210 -7.39 19.59 -10.71
CA ALA A 210 -8.21 20.27 -11.70
C ALA A 210 -9.44 20.95 -11.09
N SER A 211 -10.00 20.39 -10.01
CA SER A 211 -11.16 21.00 -9.33
C SER A 211 -10.83 22.32 -8.63
N LEU A 212 -9.56 22.53 -8.25
CA LEU A 212 -9.10 23.80 -7.67
C LEU A 212 -9.18 24.96 -8.66
N SER A 213 -8.95 24.72 -9.95
CA SER A 213 -8.98 25.77 -10.98
C SER A 213 -10.37 26.28 -11.33
N THR A 214 -11.42 25.61 -10.86
CA THR A 214 -12.82 25.94 -11.17
C THR A 214 -13.48 26.76 -10.05
N THR A 215 -12.76 27.01 -8.95
CA THR A 215 -13.23 27.74 -7.77
C THR A 215 -12.58 29.12 -7.70
#